data_AF-A0A2V7REN8-F1
#
_entry.id   AF-A0A2V7REN8-F1
#
_cell.length_a   1.000
_cell.length_b   1.000
_cell.length_c   1.000
_cell.angle_alpha   90.00
_cell.angle_beta   90.00
_cell.angle_gamma   90.00
#
_symmetry.space_group_name_H-M   'P 1'
#
loop_
_entity.id
_entity.type
_entity.pdbx_description
1 polymer ?
#
loop_
_entity_poly.entity_id
_entity_poly.type
_entity_poly.pdbx_seq_one_letter_code
_entity_poly.pdbx_strand_id
1 'polypeptide(L)'
;MIRQTVGPAGGVVALGPARLTIPPGALSAPVTIQAQIPAGYSGNYIQFKPDRVVFEQPATLTLSYSNCSLANATQLKVAQVSDVLQIIQYVPSTNDLDAHTVTGQLQHFSNYAVAW
;
A
#
# COMPACT_ATOMS: atom_id res chain seq x y z
N MET A 1 -8.05 -7.71 -9.30
CA MET A 1 -8.69 -6.66 -8.47
C MET A 1 -9.52 -7.34 -7.40
N ILE A 2 -9.59 -6.77 -6.21
CA ILE A 2 -10.51 -7.18 -5.14
C ILE A 2 -11.42 -6.04 -4.74
N ARG A 3 -12.55 -6.37 -4.09
CA ARG A 3 -13.47 -5.41 -3.47
C ARG A 3 -13.81 -5.89 -2.07
N GLN A 4 -13.63 -5.03 -1.08
CA GLN A 4 -13.88 -5.36 0.32
C GLN A 4 -14.37 -4.12 1.08
N THR A 5 -15.44 -4.26 1.84
CA THR A 5 -15.93 -3.19 2.71
C THR A 5 -15.26 -3.28 4.08
N VAL A 6 -14.62 -2.20 4.50
CA VAL A 6 -14.00 -2.06 5.83
C VAL A 6 -14.64 -0.87 6.54
N GLY A 7 -15.04 -1.07 7.80
CA GLY A 7 -15.67 -0.04 8.61
C GLY A 7 -14.79 0.45 9.76
N PRO A 8 -15.38 1.19 10.71
CA PRO A 8 -14.64 1.79 11.83
C PRO A 8 -13.91 0.80 12.73
N ALA A 9 -14.29 -0.48 12.74
CA ALA A 9 -13.58 -1.53 13.45
C ALA A 9 -12.17 -1.83 12.87
N GLY A 10 -11.84 -1.25 11.70
CA GLY A 10 -10.61 -1.58 10.98
C GLY A 10 -10.72 -2.93 10.27
N GLY A 11 -9.60 -3.38 9.73
CA GLY A 11 -9.56 -4.64 9.00
C GLY A 11 -8.28 -4.84 8.19
N VAL A 12 -8.26 -5.96 7.48
CA VAL A 12 -7.13 -6.35 6.64
C VAL A 12 -7.62 -6.59 5.23
N VAL A 13 -6.96 -5.96 4.27
CA VAL A 13 -7.19 -6.11 2.84
C VAL A 13 -5.95 -6.76 2.24
N ALA A 14 -6.06 -8.04 1.87
CA ALA A 14 -4.97 -8.82 1.29
C ALA A 14 -5.08 -8.87 -0.24
N LEU A 15 -3.97 -8.63 -0.95
CA LEU A 15 -3.90 -8.63 -2.40
C LEU A 15 -2.59 -9.26 -2.87
N GLY A 16 -2.62 -10.58 -3.06
CA GLY A 16 -1.41 -11.36 -3.36
C GLY A 16 -0.39 -11.20 -2.23
N PRO A 17 0.87 -10.81 -2.53
CA PRO A 17 1.90 -10.59 -1.51
C PRO A 17 1.79 -9.23 -0.81
N ALA A 18 0.89 -8.35 -1.25
CA ALA A 18 0.65 -7.06 -0.61
C ALA A 18 -0.46 -7.16 0.43
N ARG A 19 -0.32 -6.38 1.51
CA ARG A 19 -1.28 -6.34 2.62
C ARG A 19 -1.48 -4.92 3.11
N LEU A 20 -2.72 -4.45 3.09
CA LEU A 20 -3.14 -3.21 3.74
C LEU A 20 -3.82 -3.53 5.07
N THR A 21 -3.31 -2.96 6.15
CA THR A 21 -3.89 -3.04 7.51
C THR A 21 -4.47 -1.68 7.87
N ILE A 22 -5.75 -1.67 8.18
CA ILE A 22 -6.48 -0.47 8.59
C ILE A 22 -6.77 -0.63 10.08
N PRO A 23 -6.16 0.18 10.97
CA PRO A 23 -6.41 0.05 12.39
C PRO A 23 -7.85 0.49 12.75
N PRO A 24 -8.39 0.05 13.90
CA PRO A 24 -9.65 0.56 14.41
C PRO A 24 -9.64 2.08 14.54
N GLY A 25 -10.73 2.73 14.13
CA GLY A 25 -10.86 4.19 14.16
C GLY A 25 -10.22 4.93 12.98
N ALA A 26 -9.48 4.26 12.09
CA ALA A 26 -8.91 4.92 10.91
C ALA A 26 -9.97 5.37 9.89
N LEU A 27 -11.13 4.71 9.86
CA LEU A 27 -12.27 5.06 9.02
C LEU A 27 -13.45 5.46 9.91
N SER A 28 -14.09 6.58 9.62
CA SER A 28 -15.28 7.04 10.37
C SER A 28 -16.57 6.35 9.95
N ALA A 29 -16.59 5.72 8.77
CA ALA A 29 -17.73 5.00 8.21
C ALA A 29 -17.27 3.81 7.36
N PRO A 30 -18.16 2.84 7.06
CA PRO A 30 -17.87 1.78 6.10
C PRO A 30 -17.46 2.32 4.72
N VAL A 31 -16.32 1.86 4.21
CA VAL A 31 -15.80 2.18 2.87
C VAL A 31 -15.59 0.90 2.09
N THR A 32 -16.14 0.84 0.88
CA THR A 32 -15.88 -0.24 -0.08
C THR A 32 -14.58 0.04 -0.82
N ILE A 33 -13.52 -0.63 -0.39
CA ILE A 33 -12.17 -0.51 -0.91
C ILE A 33 -12.05 -1.38 -2.15
N GLN A 34 -11.55 -0.80 -3.24
CA GLN A 34 -11.12 -1.55 -4.41
C GLN A 34 -9.60 -1.48 -4.48
N ALA A 35 -8.95 -2.64 -4.46
CA ALA A 35 -7.50 -2.74 -4.54
C ALA A 35 -7.12 -3.58 -5.77
N GLN A 36 -6.15 -3.09 -6.54
CA GLN A 36 -5.68 -3.75 -7.75
C GLN A 36 -4.17 -3.64 -7.91
N ILE A 37 -3.56 -4.75 -8.32
CA ILE A 37 -2.23 -4.78 -8.96
C ILE A 37 -2.49 -4.61 -10.46
N PRO A 38 -2.04 -3.52 -11.11
CA PRO A 38 -2.24 -3.34 -12.53
C PRO A 38 -1.52 -4.43 -13.35
N ALA A 39 -2.01 -4.69 -14.57
CA ALA A 39 -1.42 -5.69 -15.43
C ALA A 39 0.05 -5.35 -15.74
N GLY A 40 0.93 -6.35 -15.71
CA GLY A 40 2.37 -6.18 -15.88
C GLY A 40 3.15 -5.91 -14.58
N TYR A 41 2.47 -5.80 -13.42
CA TYR A 41 3.09 -5.63 -12.10
C TYR A 41 2.80 -6.83 -11.19
N SER A 42 3.58 -6.96 -10.11
CA SER A 42 3.66 -8.20 -9.30
C SER A 42 3.33 -7.99 -7.81
N GLY A 43 2.69 -6.89 -7.43
CA GLY A 43 2.39 -6.57 -6.03
C GLY A 43 3.33 -5.54 -5.40
N ASN A 44 4.32 -5.06 -6.15
CA ASN A 44 5.16 -3.91 -5.83
C ASN A 44 4.52 -2.57 -6.26
N TYR A 45 3.34 -2.61 -6.91
CA TYR A 45 2.52 -1.47 -7.29
C TYR A 45 1.04 -1.80 -7.05
N ILE A 46 0.37 -0.99 -6.21
CA ILE A 46 -1.03 -1.15 -5.85
C ILE A 46 -1.79 0.14 -6.10
N GLN A 47 -2.95 0.02 -6.72
CA GLN A 47 -3.93 1.11 -6.87
C GLN A 47 -5.09 0.88 -5.90
N PHE A 48 -5.38 1.88 -5.06
CA PHE A 48 -6.53 1.88 -4.17
C PHE A 48 -7.59 2.88 -4.65
N LYS A 49 -8.86 2.46 -4.60
CA LYS A 49 -10.04 3.30 -4.83
C LYS A 49 -11.07 3.08 -3.71
N PRO A 50 -11.98 4.04 -3.45
CA PRO A 50 -12.12 5.33 -4.12
C PRO A 50 -10.99 6.32 -3.79
N ASP A 51 -10.79 7.30 -4.66
CA ASP A 51 -9.78 8.35 -4.43
C ASP A 51 -10.17 9.21 -3.22
N ARG A 52 -9.15 9.77 -2.55
CA ARG A 52 -9.30 10.81 -1.51
C ARG A 52 -10.01 10.36 -0.23
N VAL A 53 -10.13 9.06 0.03
CA VAL A 53 -10.47 8.59 1.39
C VAL A 53 -9.27 8.86 2.28
N VAL A 54 -9.40 9.81 3.19
CA VAL A 54 -8.39 10.14 4.19
C VAL A 54 -8.65 9.31 5.44
N PHE A 55 -7.59 8.79 6.04
CA PHE A 55 -7.68 8.08 7.29
C PHE A 55 -7.51 9.02 8.49
N GLU A 56 -8.31 8.83 9.52
CA GLU A 56 -8.15 9.52 10.81
C GLU A 56 -6.91 9.02 11.58
N GLN A 57 -6.49 7.79 11.28
CA GLN A 57 -5.27 7.18 11.78
C GLN A 57 -4.55 6.47 10.63
N PRO A 58 -3.22 6.58 10.49
CA PRO A 58 -2.52 6.03 9.34
C PRO A 58 -2.75 4.52 9.17
N ALA A 59 -3.10 4.09 7.95
CA ALA A 59 -3.12 2.68 7.60
C ALA A 59 -1.70 2.20 7.25
N THR A 60 -1.46 0.89 7.35
CA THR A 60 -0.14 0.30 7.06
C THR A 60 -0.20 -0.56 5.82
N LEU A 61 0.60 -0.22 4.80
CA LEU A 61 0.73 -1.00 3.57
C LEU A 61 2.07 -1.71 3.54
N THR A 62 2.04 -3.04 3.54
CA THR A 62 3.22 -3.89 3.34
C THR A 62 3.24 -4.39 1.91
N LEU A 63 4.34 -4.15 1.20
CA LEU A 63 4.60 -4.61 -0.15
C LEU A 63 5.80 -5.56 -0.14
N SER A 64 5.68 -6.71 -0.80
CA SER A 64 6.84 -7.58 -1.03
C SER A 64 7.61 -7.12 -2.25
N TYR A 65 8.94 -7.21 -2.16
CA TYR A 65 9.86 -7.07 -3.28
C TYR A 65 10.67 -8.35 -3.52
N SER A 66 10.23 -9.48 -2.96
CA SER A 66 10.86 -10.80 -3.13
C SER A 66 11.02 -11.23 -4.59
N ASN A 67 10.18 -10.69 -5.49
CA ASN A 67 10.25 -10.97 -6.91
C ASN A 67 11.19 -10.01 -7.69
N CYS A 68 11.83 -9.07 -7.01
CA CYS A 68 12.77 -8.12 -7.58
C CYS A 68 14.21 -8.53 -7.25
N SER A 69 15.07 -8.66 -8.27
CA SER A 69 16.51 -8.91 -8.08
C SER A 69 17.24 -7.62 -7.68
N LEU A 70 16.95 -7.10 -6.49
CA LEU A 70 17.53 -5.86 -5.98
C LEU A 70 18.82 -6.19 -5.22
N ALA A 71 19.96 -6.12 -5.92
CA ALA A 71 21.29 -6.37 -5.34
C ALA A 71 21.63 -5.43 -4.17
N ASN A 72 20.94 -4.30 -4.02
CA ASN A 72 21.17 -3.28 -2.99
C ASN A 72 19.83 -2.78 -2.39
N ALA A 73 18.97 -3.69 -1.95
CA ALA A 73 17.63 -3.40 -1.44
C ALA A 73 17.58 -2.63 -0.09
N THR A 74 18.66 -2.00 0.38
CA THR A 74 18.76 -1.51 1.77
C THR A 74 17.97 -0.24 2.06
N GLN A 75 17.65 0.56 1.05
CA GLN A 75 16.98 1.87 1.21
C GLN A 75 15.57 1.94 0.61
N LEU A 76 14.92 0.79 0.38
CA LEU A 76 13.60 0.77 -0.22
C LEU A 76 12.57 1.51 0.63
N LYS A 77 11.69 2.25 -0.06
CA LYS A 77 10.59 3.01 0.51
C LYS A 77 9.30 2.69 -0.22
N VAL A 78 8.17 3.00 0.42
CA VAL A 78 6.89 3.13 -0.27
C VAL A 78 6.76 4.57 -0.76
N ALA A 79 6.44 4.73 -2.04
CA ALA A 79 6.17 6.01 -2.66
C ALA A 79 4.69 6.08 -3.09
N GLN A 80 4.08 7.24 -2.86
CA GLN A 80 2.87 7.61 -3.59
C GLN A 80 3.26 7.99 -5.01
N VAL A 81 2.53 7.45 -5.99
CA VAL A 81 2.81 7.65 -7.40
C VAL A 81 1.58 8.12 -8.18
N SER A 82 1.77 8.71 -9.36
CA SER A 82 0.69 8.97 -10.31
C SER A 82 0.27 7.69 -11.04
N ASP A 83 -0.75 7.78 -11.91
CA ASP A 83 -1.16 6.65 -12.78
C ASP A 83 -0.07 6.24 -13.79
N VAL A 84 0.92 7.10 -14.03
CA VAL A 84 2.10 6.83 -14.90
C VAL A 84 3.38 6.60 -14.09
N LEU A 85 3.25 6.23 -12.81
CA LEU A 85 4.36 5.91 -11.89
C LEU A 85 5.35 7.04 -11.60
N GLN A 86 4.98 8.30 -11.85
CA GLN A 86 5.78 9.42 -11.34
C GLN A 86 5.65 9.49 -9.82
N ILE A 87 6.77 9.51 -9.10
CA ILE A 87 6.80 9.68 -7.66
C ILE A 87 6.27 11.07 -7.31
N ILE A 88 5.22 11.11 -6.51
CA ILE A 88 4.65 12.35 -5.94
C ILE A 88 5.36 12.65 -4.62
N GLN A 89 5.43 11.64 -3.75
CA GLN A 89 6.11 11.75 -2.45
C GLN A 89 6.44 10.37 -1.88
N TYR A 90 7.43 10.32 -0.99
CA TYR A 90 7.69 9.15 -0.16
C TYR A 90 6.84 9.20 1.11
N VAL A 91 6.37 8.05 1.57
CA VAL A 91 5.70 7.94 2.87
C VAL A 91 6.68 7.42 3.92
N PRO A 92 6.45 7.69 5.23
CA PRO A 92 7.19 7.03 6.30
C PRO A 92 7.19 5.52 6.08
N SER A 93 8.38 4.94 5.95
CA SER A 93 8.55 3.55 5.54
C SER A 93 9.63 2.85 6.36
N THR A 94 9.43 1.55 6.56
CA THR A 94 10.42 0.65 7.16
C THR A 94 10.65 -0.50 6.19
N ASN A 95 11.92 -0.80 5.94
CA ASN A 95 12.34 -1.88 5.07
C ASN A 95 12.80 -3.07 5.93
N ASP A 96 12.17 -4.21 5.71
CA ASP A 96 12.52 -5.49 6.32
C ASP A 96 13.26 -6.34 5.29
N LEU A 97 14.58 -6.45 5.48
CA LEU A 97 15.49 -7.16 4.58
C LEU A 97 15.35 -8.68 4.68
N ASP A 98 14.99 -9.20 5.87
CA ASP A 98 14.85 -10.63 6.10
C ASP A 98 13.54 -11.15 5.50
N ALA A 99 12.46 -10.40 5.64
CA ALA A 99 11.16 -10.73 5.06
C ALA A 99 11.04 -10.33 3.58
N HIS A 100 11.99 -9.57 3.04
CA HIS A 100 11.92 -8.95 1.72
C HIS A 100 10.62 -8.13 1.52
N THR A 101 10.30 -7.30 2.50
CA THR A 101 9.13 -6.41 2.46
C THR A 101 9.46 -4.98 2.83
N VAL A 102 8.73 -4.04 2.25
CA VAL A 102 8.75 -2.64 2.66
C VAL A 102 7.36 -2.25 3.13
N THR A 103 7.28 -1.61 4.28
CA THR A 103 6.04 -1.22 4.93
C THR A 103 5.95 0.30 5.01
N GLY A 104 4.90 0.89 4.45
CA GLY A 104 4.66 2.32 4.43
C GLY A 104 3.40 2.73 5.20
N GLN A 105 3.42 3.90 5.85
CA GLN A 105 2.26 4.49 6.51
C GLN A 105 1.46 5.38 5.56
N LEU A 106 0.20 5.04 5.33
CA LEU A 106 -0.69 5.71 4.39
C LEU A 106 -1.66 6.65 5.11
N GLN A 107 -1.73 7.89 4.65
CA GLN A 107 -2.70 8.87 5.16
C GLN A 107 -4.03 8.87 4.38
N HIS A 108 -4.03 8.31 3.16
CA HIS A 108 -5.22 8.25 2.34
C HIS A 108 -5.10 7.15 1.26
N PHE A 109 -6.19 6.84 0.57
CA PHE A 109 -6.13 6.01 -0.64
C PHE A 109 -5.50 6.75 -1.81
N SER A 110 -4.63 6.04 -2.52
CA SER A 110 -3.89 6.50 -3.69
C SER A 110 -3.24 5.30 -4.38
N ASN A 111 -2.36 5.59 -5.32
CA ASN A 111 -1.47 4.65 -5.96
C ASN A 111 -0.14 4.60 -5.19
N TYR A 112 0.33 3.39 -4.85
CA TYR A 112 1.55 3.20 -4.08
C TYR A 112 2.45 2.13 -4.69
N ALA A 113 3.75 2.42 -4.74
CA ALA A 113 4.75 1.49 -5.26
C ALA A 113 5.99 1.43 -4.38
N VAL A 114 6.75 0.34 -4.51
CA VAL A 114 8.12 0.24 -3.98
C VAL A 114 9.03 1.14 -4.82
N ALA A 115 9.88 1.93 -4.15
CA ALA A 115 10.84 2.85 -4.78
C ALA A 115 12.19 2.85 -4.03
N TRP A 116 13.25 3.25 -4.73
CA TRP A 116 14.61 3.44 -4.21
C TRP A 116 15.24 4.70 -4.81
#